data_AF-A0AAU3PVQ2-F1
#
_entry.id   AF-A0AAU3PVQ2-F1
#
_cell.length_a   1.000
_cell.length_b   1.000
_cell.length_c   1.000
_cell.angle_alpha   90.00
_cell.angle_beta   90.00
_cell.angle_gamma   90.00
#
_symmetry.space_group_name_H-M   'P 1'
#
loop_
_entity.id
_entity.type
_entity.pdbx_description
1 polymer ?
#
loop_
_entity_poly.entity_id
_entity_poly.type
_entity_poly.pdbx_seq_one_letter_code
_entity_poly.pdbx_strand_id
1 'polypeptide(L)'
;MAEFSGSSLPIRFDDWRQAVDTLLALSSERELPVVVDECPYLVKSSPGLPSIIQAALAPRRAERLASRSRLLLCGSAMSFMGSLLAGTAPLRGRAGLELIVPTLDYRLAAQFWGIEDPRLALLVHAIVGGTPAYRREFVEDDTPAGLADFDDWVLRTALNPSSPLFREPRYLLSEEPGLRDPGLYHSVLAAVAQGNSTSGGIASYVGRKTSDITHPLSVLEDCGLLRREPDLFRGNRMIHRISEPLVTFYQAVARPDWTEWERARDSARLWKRRRHRFESNVLGPHFEEVCRNWVADYAADSVFGGADHPRGQWDGERSGEQEHSRGRCGGFRRIA
;
A
#
# COMPACT_ATOMS: atom_id res chain seq x y z
N MET A 1 -12.45 16.31 -19.90
CA MET A 1 -13.41 16.06 -21.00
C MET A 1 -13.42 17.17 -22.05
N ALA A 2 -13.66 18.44 -21.69
CA ALA A 2 -13.72 19.53 -22.68
C ALA A 2 -12.47 19.64 -23.56
N GLU A 3 -11.28 19.59 -22.93
CA GLU A 3 -10.00 19.55 -23.64
C GLU A 3 -9.88 18.32 -24.54
N PHE A 4 -10.19 17.13 -24.01
CA PHE A 4 -10.15 15.87 -24.75
C PHE A 4 -11.10 15.84 -25.96
N SER A 5 -12.27 16.48 -25.87
CA SER A 5 -13.26 16.56 -26.94
C SER A 5 -13.10 17.79 -27.84
N GLY A 6 -12.07 18.63 -27.62
CA GLY A 6 -11.87 19.88 -28.36
C GLY A 6 -12.99 20.91 -28.16
N SER A 7 -13.76 20.81 -27.08
CA SER A 7 -14.84 21.77 -26.77
C SER A 7 -14.24 23.07 -26.25
N SER A 8 -14.56 24.19 -26.90
CA SER A 8 -14.18 25.53 -26.45
C SER A 8 -14.98 26.04 -25.25
N LEU A 9 -16.05 25.33 -24.87
CA LEU A 9 -16.88 25.64 -23.72
C LEU A 9 -16.69 24.62 -22.58
N PRO A 10 -16.79 25.06 -21.31
CA PRO A 10 -16.81 24.16 -20.17
C PRO A 10 -17.99 23.20 -20.28
N ILE A 11 -17.72 21.90 -20.28
CA ILE A 11 -18.77 20.89 -20.20
C ILE A 11 -19.31 20.91 -18.77
N ARG A 12 -20.61 21.12 -18.63
CA ARG A 12 -21.33 21.05 -17.36
C ARG A 12 -22.32 19.89 -17.43
N PHE A 13 -22.45 19.21 -16.30
CA PHE A 13 -23.41 18.15 -16.11
C PHE A 13 -24.37 18.54 -14.99
N ASP A 14 -25.64 18.23 -15.17
CA ASP A 14 -26.67 18.44 -14.16
C ASP A 14 -26.54 17.42 -13.01
N ASP A 15 -26.12 16.19 -13.35
CA ASP A 15 -25.85 15.14 -12.39
C ASP A 15 -24.77 14.14 -12.85
N TRP A 16 -24.43 13.21 -11.96
CA TRP A 16 -23.46 12.16 -12.23
C TRP A 16 -23.92 11.14 -13.27
N ARG A 17 -25.23 10.94 -13.47
CA ARG A 17 -25.73 10.01 -14.51
C ARG A 17 -25.41 10.55 -15.88
N GLN A 18 -25.68 11.82 -16.12
CA GLN A 18 -25.34 12.50 -17.36
C GLN A 18 -23.82 12.49 -17.61
N ALA A 19 -23.02 12.75 -16.57
CA ALA A 19 -21.57 12.70 -16.68
C ALA A 19 -21.04 11.31 -17.09
N VAL A 20 -21.50 10.25 -16.41
CA VAL A 20 -21.09 8.87 -16.68
C VAL A 20 -21.57 8.41 -18.07
N ASP A 21 -22.81 8.70 -18.44
CA ASP A 21 -23.34 8.33 -19.75
C ASP A 21 -22.58 9.06 -20.88
N THR A 22 -22.26 10.34 -20.69
CA THR A 22 -21.44 11.09 -21.65
C THR A 22 -20.04 10.50 -21.77
N LEU A 23 -19.40 10.11 -20.66
CA LEU A 23 -18.08 9.45 -20.67
C LEU A 23 -18.11 8.12 -21.41
N LEU A 24 -19.16 7.32 -21.25
CA LEU A 24 -19.31 6.05 -21.98
C LEU A 24 -19.56 6.29 -23.48
N ALA A 25 -20.29 7.35 -23.84
CA ALA A 25 -20.58 7.69 -25.22
C ALA A 25 -19.35 8.17 -26.00
N LEU A 26 -18.36 8.80 -25.34
CA LEU A 26 -17.12 9.26 -25.97
C LEU A 26 -16.26 8.14 -26.61
N SER A 27 -16.54 6.88 -26.28
CA SER A 27 -15.81 5.72 -26.77
C SER A 27 -16.61 4.87 -27.77
N SER A 28 -17.71 5.40 -28.32
CA SER A 28 -18.49 4.69 -29.35
C SER A 28 -17.66 4.40 -30.60
N GLU A 29 -16.79 5.34 -30.98
CA GLU A 29 -15.98 5.24 -32.21
C GLU A 29 -14.59 4.62 -31.98
N ARG A 30 -14.05 4.69 -30.76
CA ARG A 30 -12.70 4.20 -30.42
C ARG A 30 -12.60 3.65 -29.01
N GLU A 31 -11.69 2.72 -28.81
CA GLU A 31 -11.33 2.26 -27.46
C GLU A 31 -10.73 3.42 -26.67
N LEU A 32 -11.28 3.68 -25.49
CA LEU A 32 -10.88 4.80 -24.64
C LEU A 32 -10.77 4.35 -23.18
N PRO A 33 -9.58 4.41 -22.57
CA PRO A 33 -9.46 4.29 -21.12
C PRO A 33 -10.06 5.55 -20.46
N VAL A 34 -10.95 5.32 -19.51
CA VAL A 34 -11.51 6.35 -18.64
C VAL A 34 -10.97 6.07 -17.24
N VAL A 35 -10.07 6.92 -16.77
CA VAL A 35 -9.45 6.77 -15.45
C VAL A 35 -10.14 7.74 -14.48
N VAL A 36 -10.68 7.18 -13.40
CA VAL A 36 -11.19 7.92 -12.26
C VAL A 36 -10.19 7.68 -11.14
N ASP A 37 -9.27 8.63 -11.00
CA ASP A 37 -8.28 8.61 -9.95
C ASP A 37 -8.88 9.09 -8.63
N GLU A 38 -8.36 8.56 -7.53
CA GLU A 38 -8.82 8.83 -6.18
C GLU A 38 -10.36 8.72 -6.02
N CYS A 39 -10.92 7.64 -6.57
CA CYS A 39 -12.33 7.27 -6.48
C CYS A 39 -12.92 7.36 -5.06
N PRO A 40 -12.22 6.96 -3.97
CA PRO A 40 -12.74 7.10 -2.60
C PRO A 40 -13.18 8.53 -2.25
N TYR A 41 -12.41 9.55 -2.68
CA TYR A 41 -12.75 10.95 -2.43
C TYR A 41 -14.02 11.37 -3.19
N LEU A 42 -14.16 10.95 -4.45
CA LEU A 42 -15.35 11.23 -5.25
C LEU A 42 -16.61 10.59 -4.65
N VAL A 43 -16.52 9.34 -4.18
CA VAL A 43 -17.65 8.66 -3.55
C VAL A 43 -17.99 9.27 -2.19
N LYS A 44 -17.00 9.76 -1.43
CA LYS A 44 -17.26 10.49 -0.19
C LYS A 44 -18.11 11.75 -0.44
N SER A 45 -17.83 12.48 -1.52
CA SER A 45 -18.63 13.64 -1.93
C SER A 45 -19.96 13.27 -2.59
N SER A 46 -20.06 12.11 -3.25
CA SER A 46 -21.28 11.60 -3.88
C SER A 46 -21.50 10.10 -3.60
N PRO A 47 -22.14 9.75 -2.47
CA PRO A 47 -22.29 8.35 -2.06
C PRO A 47 -23.09 7.48 -3.03
N GLY A 48 -23.92 8.07 -3.89
CA GLY A 48 -24.70 7.36 -4.91
C GLY A 48 -23.90 6.98 -6.16
N LEU A 49 -22.68 7.49 -6.32
CA LEU A 49 -21.86 7.30 -7.52
C LEU A 49 -21.61 5.82 -7.89
N PRO A 50 -21.27 4.92 -6.95
CA PRO A 50 -21.07 3.50 -7.29
C PRO A 50 -22.32 2.85 -7.91
N SER A 51 -23.50 3.19 -7.42
CA SER A 51 -24.78 2.69 -7.96
C SER A 51 -25.10 3.30 -9.34
N ILE A 52 -24.72 4.57 -9.56
CA ILE A 52 -24.85 5.21 -10.87
C ILE A 52 -23.95 4.51 -11.90
N ILE A 53 -22.69 4.25 -11.54
CA ILE A 53 -21.74 3.50 -12.39
C ILE A 53 -22.27 2.08 -12.64
N GLN A 54 -22.78 1.39 -11.61
CA GLN A 54 -23.40 0.07 -11.78
C GLN A 54 -24.54 0.07 -12.80
N ALA A 55 -25.42 1.08 -12.72
CA ALA A 55 -26.54 1.23 -13.65
C ALA A 55 -26.07 1.56 -15.07
N ALA A 56 -25.03 2.38 -15.21
CA ALA A 56 -24.41 2.69 -16.49
C ALA A 56 -23.73 1.46 -17.14
N LEU A 57 -23.20 0.54 -16.33
CA LEU A 57 -22.56 -0.70 -16.78
C LEU A 57 -23.53 -1.89 -16.92
N ALA A 58 -24.85 -1.68 -16.84
CA ALA A 58 -25.83 -2.76 -16.91
C ALA A 58 -25.79 -3.51 -18.27
N PRO A 59 -25.92 -4.85 -18.28
CA PRO A 59 -25.63 -5.70 -19.45
C PRO A 59 -26.57 -5.56 -20.67
N ARG A 60 -27.45 -4.56 -20.72
CA ARG A 60 -28.37 -4.30 -21.84
C ARG A 60 -28.55 -2.81 -22.16
N ARG A 61 -27.72 -1.94 -21.57
CA ARG A 61 -27.82 -0.50 -21.82
C ARG A 61 -27.26 -0.17 -23.20
N ALA A 62 -27.97 0.65 -23.99
CA ALA A 62 -27.55 1.00 -25.34
C ALA A 62 -26.17 1.70 -25.34
N GLU A 63 -25.97 2.63 -24.41
CA GLU A 63 -24.71 3.36 -24.25
C GLU A 63 -23.57 2.41 -23.89
N ARG A 64 -23.82 1.42 -23.02
CA ARG A 64 -22.82 0.41 -22.63
C ARG A 64 -22.47 -0.56 -23.76
N LEU A 65 -23.44 -0.92 -24.59
CA LEU A 65 -23.26 -1.81 -25.73
C LEU A 65 -22.51 -1.13 -26.87
N ALA A 66 -22.77 0.16 -27.09
CA ALA A 66 -22.04 0.99 -28.05
C ALA A 66 -20.65 1.39 -27.54
N SER A 67 -20.49 1.54 -26.21
CA SER A 67 -19.25 1.99 -25.59
C SER A 67 -18.13 0.96 -25.70
N ARG A 68 -16.97 1.41 -26.18
CA ARG A 68 -15.72 0.66 -26.14
C ARG A 68 -14.83 1.12 -24.98
N SER A 69 -15.40 1.82 -23.98
CA SER A 69 -14.66 2.34 -22.83
C SER A 69 -14.09 1.20 -21.98
N ARG A 70 -12.96 1.48 -21.35
CA ARG A 70 -12.45 0.71 -20.21
C ARG A 70 -12.39 1.66 -19.02
N LEU A 71 -13.27 1.45 -18.04
CA LEU A 71 -13.32 2.25 -16.83
C LEU A 71 -12.29 1.69 -15.83
N LEU A 72 -11.32 2.52 -15.47
CA LEU A 72 -10.35 2.25 -14.41
C LEU A 72 -10.72 3.11 -13.21
N LEU A 73 -10.99 2.47 -12.07
CA LEU A 73 -11.19 3.13 -10.79
C LEU A 73 -9.94 2.84 -9.95
N CYS A 74 -9.24 3.88 -9.54
CA CYS A 74 -8.08 3.75 -8.65
C CYS A 74 -8.24 4.65 -7.41
N GLY A 75 -7.43 4.37 -6.40
CA GLY A 75 -7.40 5.10 -5.15
C GLY A 75 -6.55 4.37 -4.12
N SER A 76 -5.92 5.15 -3.25
CA SER A 76 -5.02 4.69 -2.19
C SER A 76 -5.73 3.95 -1.05
N ALA A 77 -7.00 4.26 -0.78
CA ALA A 77 -7.78 3.64 0.30
C ALA A 77 -8.20 2.19 -0.03
N MET A 78 -7.30 1.23 0.16
CA MET A 78 -7.47 -0.18 -0.21
C MET A 78 -8.73 -0.82 0.37
N SER A 79 -9.00 -0.60 1.66
CA SER A 79 -10.21 -1.13 2.33
C SER A 79 -11.50 -0.65 1.67
N PHE A 80 -11.54 0.62 1.27
CA PHE A 80 -12.66 1.20 0.53
C PHE A 80 -12.75 0.61 -0.88
N MET A 81 -11.63 0.54 -1.60
CA MET A 81 -11.59 0.01 -2.97
C MET A 81 -12.06 -1.44 -3.01
N GLY A 82 -11.61 -2.29 -2.09
CA GLY A 82 -12.08 -3.67 -1.96
C GLY A 82 -13.57 -3.76 -1.60
N SER A 83 -14.08 -2.82 -0.78
CA SER A 83 -15.51 -2.78 -0.43
C SER A 83 -16.43 -2.54 -1.62
N LEU A 84 -15.95 -1.89 -2.70
CA LEU A 84 -16.75 -1.68 -3.92
C LEU A 84 -17.07 -2.99 -4.67
N LEU A 85 -16.29 -4.05 -4.42
CA LEU A 85 -16.37 -5.33 -5.12
C LEU A 85 -16.86 -6.49 -4.21
N ALA A 86 -16.94 -6.26 -2.90
CA ALA A 86 -17.32 -7.26 -1.90
C ALA A 86 -18.84 -7.49 -1.81
N GLY A 87 -19.25 -8.67 -1.33
CA GLY A 87 -20.60 -8.94 -0.84
C GLY A 87 -21.74 -8.60 -1.81
N THR A 88 -22.52 -7.56 -1.50
CA THR A 88 -23.64 -7.05 -2.31
C THR A 88 -23.33 -5.69 -2.96
N ALA A 89 -22.05 -5.30 -3.00
CA ALA A 89 -21.63 -4.00 -3.47
C ALA A 89 -21.99 -3.76 -4.95
N PRO A 90 -22.26 -2.50 -5.35
CA PRO A 90 -22.77 -2.18 -6.69
C PRO A 90 -21.88 -2.69 -7.84
N LEU A 91 -20.56 -2.67 -7.67
CA LEU A 91 -19.62 -3.03 -8.73
C LEU A 91 -19.20 -4.50 -8.70
N ARG A 92 -19.74 -5.30 -7.77
CA ARG A 92 -19.47 -6.73 -7.72
C ARG A 92 -19.85 -7.43 -9.02
N GLY A 93 -18.96 -8.30 -9.49
CA GLY A 93 -19.11 -9.07 -10.73
C GLY A 93 -19.06 -8.24 -12.00
N ARG A 94 -18.71 -6.94 -11.91
CA ARG A 94 -18.54 -6.03 -13.06
C ARG A 94 -17.10 -5.60 -13.28
N ALA A 95 -16.24 -5.72 -12.28
CA ALA A 95 -14.80 -5.61 -12.46
C ALA A 95 -14.29 -6.80 -13.27
N GLY A 96 -13.62 -6.51 -14.39
CA GLY A 96 -12.93 -7.52 -15.21
C GLY A 96 -11.47 -7.71 -14.82
N LEU A 97 -10.93 -6.82 -13.98
CA LEU A 97 -9.58 -6.86 -13.42
C LEU A 97 -9.61 -6.15 -12.07
N GLU A 98 -9.05 -6.79 -11.05
CA GLU A 98 -8.71 -6.19 -9.77
C GLU A 98 -7.21 -6.29 -9.61
N LEU A 99 -6.52 -5.16 -9.47
CA LEU A 99 -5.06 -5.11 -9.41
C LEU A 99 -4.64 -4.33 -8.17
N ILE A 100 -4.02 -5.03 -7.22
CA ILE A 100 -3.26 -4.39 -6.15
C ILE A 100 -1.86 -4.17 -6.69
N VAL A 101 -1.41 -2.91 -6.73
CA VAL A 101 -0.06 -2.56 -7.15
C VAL A 101 0.84 -2.59 -5.92
N PRO A 102 1.73 -3.59 -5.76
CA PRO A 102 2.63 -3.64 -4.62
C PRO A 102 3.72 -2.57 -4.75
N THR A 103 4.32 -2.21 -3.61
CA THR A 103 5.58 -1.47 -3.59
C THR A 103 6.71 -2.30 -4.19
N LEU A 104 7.80 -1.65 -4.58
CA LEU A 104 8.97 -2.35 -5.13
C LEU A 104 9.58 -3.25 -4.06
N ASP A 105 9.97 -4.47 -4.44
CA ASP A 105 10.78 -5.29 -3.55
C ASP A 105 12.17 -4.67 -3.32
N TYR A 106 12.95 -5.24 -2.40
CA TYR A 106 14.29 -4.73 -2.09
C TYR A 106 15.20 -4.57 -3.32
N ARG A 107 15.17 -5.51 -4.28
CA ARG A 107 16.08 -5.50 -5.44
C ARG A 107 15.66 -4.44 -6.44
N LEU A 108 14.36 -4.35 -6.72
CA LEU A 108 13.80 -3.32 -7.59
C LEU A 108 13.91 -1.94 -6.95
N ALA A 109 13.74 -1.82 -5.64
CA ALA A 109 13.96 -0.58 -4.91
C ALA A 109 15.44 -0.16 -4.99
N ALA A 110 16.40 -1.07 -4.77
CA ALA A 110 17.83 -0.76 -4.91
C ALA A 110 18.17 -0.22 -6.32
N GLN A 111 17.64 -0.86 -7.36
CA GLN A 111 17.78 -0.41 -8.75
C GLN A 111 17.10 0.95 -8.97
N PHE A 112 15.87 1.11 -8.47
CA PHE A 112 15.09 2.33 -8.59
C PHE A 112 15.73 3.49 -7.84
N TRP A 113 16.47 3.24 -6.77
CA TRP A 113 17.29 4.20 -6.01
C TRP A 113 18.71 4.37 -6.58
N GLY A 114 19.12 3.56 -7.56
CA GLY A 114 20.45 3.65 -8.18
C GLY A 114 21.58 3.31 -7.20
N ILE A 115 21.32 2.46 -6.20
CA ILE A 115 22.27 2.10 -5.16
C ILE A 115 22.80 0.69 -5.42
N GLU A 116 24.08 0.60 -5.77
CA GLU A 116 24.73 -0.69 -6.06
C GLU A 116 25.23 -1.41 -4.79
N ASP A 117 25.68 -0.65 -3.77
CA ASP A 117 26.15 -1.24 -2.52
C ASP A 117 24.97 -1.86 -1.75
N PRO A 118 24.95 -3.19 -1.54
CA PRO A 118 23.79 -3.85 -0.93
C PRO A 118 23.53 -3.40 0.50
N ARG A 119 24.58 -3.02 1.24
CA ARG A 119 24.42 -2.55 2.62
C ARG A 119 23.78 -1.18 2.66
N LEU A 120 24.18 -0.26 1.78
CA LEU A 120 23.57 1.06 1.65
C LEU A 120 22.12 0.94 1.14
N ALA A 121 21.88 0.08 0.15
CA ALA A 121 20.54 -0.17 -0.36
C ALA A 121 19.61 -0.68 0.75
N LEU A 122 20.09 -1.59 1.61
CA LEU A 122 19.34 -2.09 2.76
C LEU A 122 19.04 -0.98 3.77
N LEU A 123 20.01 -0.13 4.07
CA LEU A 123 19.86 0.99 5.00
C LEU A 123 18.82 2.00 4.51
N VAL A 124 18.84 2.35 3.23
CA VAL A 124 17.83 3.22 2.60
C VAL A 124 16.47 2.52 2.58
N HIS A 125 16.41 1.28 2.10
CA HIS A 125 15.16 0.50 2.04
C HIS A 125 14.52 0.31 3.42
N ALA A 126 15.30 0.28 4.51
CA ALA A 126 14.78 0.21 5.88
C ALA A 126 14.08 1.50 6.34
N ILE A 127 14.30 2.62 5.67
CA ILE A 127 13.67 3.91 5.97
C ILE A 127 12.52 4.20 5.02
N VAL A 128 12.73 4.04 3.71
CA VAL A 128 11.76 4.45 2.67
C VAL A 128 11.05 3.28 1.99
N GLY A 129 11.46 2.04 2.26
CA GLY A 129 10.86 0.88 1.62
C GLY A 129 10.91 0.95 0.09
N GLY A 130 9.89 0.35 -0.52
CA GLY A 130 9.76 0.21 -1.96
C GLY A 130 8.90 1.28 -2.66
N THR A 131 8.48 2.32 -1.94
CA THR A 131 7.52 3.31 -2.46
C THR A 131 8.22 4.31 -3.40
N PRO A 132 7.90 4.32 -4.72
CA PRO A 132 8.65 5.12 -5.69
C PRO A 132 8.55 6.63 -5.48
N ALA A 133 7.41 7.11 -4.97
CA ALA A 133 7.14 8.53 -4.74
C ALA A 133 8.19 9.16 -3.81
N TYR A 134 8.64 8.43 -2.77
CA TYR A 134 9.59 8.99 -1.80
C TYR A 134 10.90 9.45 -2.44
N ARG A 135 11.40 8.77 -3.48
CA ARG A 135 12.60 9.20 -4.21
C ARG A 135 12.35 10.47 -5.02
N ARG A 136 11.32 10.44 -5.89
CA ARG A 136 11.14 11.48 -6.92
C ARG A 136 10.43 12.73 -6.40
N GLU A 137 9.41 12.54 -5.57
CA GLU A 137 8.50 13.61 -5.17
C GLU A 137 8.87 14.18 -3.79
N PHE A 138 9.42 13.36 -2.89
CA PHE A 138 9.67 13.79 -1.50
C PHE A 138 11.12 14.19 -1.23
N VAL A 139 12.07 13.58 -1.93
CA VAL A 139 13.50 13.92 -1.80
C VAL A 139 14.14 14.38 -3.12
N GLU A 140 13.35 14.57 -4.19
CA GLU A 140 13.83 15.16 -5.46
C GLU A 140 15.09 14.47 -6.03
N ASP A 141 15.06 13.13 -6.10
CA ASP A 141 16.17 12.28 -6.55
C ASP A 141 17.44 12.34 -5.70
N ASP A 142 17.36 12.91 -4.50
CA ASP A 142 18.44 12.92 -3.54
C ASP A 142 18.70 11.53 -2.93
N THR A 143 19.83 10.94 -3.28
CA THR A 143 20.27 9.61 -2.82
C THR A 143 21.61 9.70 -2.09
N PRO A 144 21.87 8.87 -1.06
CA PRO A 144 23.14 8.90 -0.37
C PRO A 144 24.28 8.51 -1.32
N ALA A 145 25.38 9.27 -1.32
CA ALA A 145 26.53 9.03 -2.19
C ALA A 145 27.32 7.76 -1.83
N GLY A 146 27.13 7.24 -0.62
CA GLY A 146 27.83 6.07 -0.10
C GLY A 146 27.48 5.81 1.36
N LEU A 147 28.06 4.75 1.94
CA LEU A 147 27.85 4.41 3.36
C LEU A 147 28.25 5.53 4.33
N ALA A 148 29.26 6.33 3.98
CA ALA A 148 29.71 7.46 4.80
C ALA A 148 28.72 8.64 4.79
N ASP A 149 27.92 8.79 3.74
CA ASP A 149 26.92 9.86 3.57
C ASP A 149 25.53 9.43 4.08
N PHE A 150 25.33 8.16 4.42
CA PHE A 150 24.02 7.67 4.84
C PHE A 150 23.42 8.48 5.99
N ASP A 151 24.22 8.81 7.01
CA ASP A 151 23.74 9.56 8.17
C ASP A 151 23.37 11.00 7.85
N ASP A 152 24.17 11.65 7.01
CA ASP A 152 23.90 13.01 6.56
C ASP A 152 22.67 13.03 5.64
N TRP A 153 22.50 12.01 4.79
CA TRP A 153 21.30 11.81 4.00
C TRP A 153 20.05 11.65 4.87
N VAL A 154 20.08 10.82 5.91
CA VAL A 154 18.94 10.69 6.85
C VAL A 154 18.60 12.03 7.51
N LEU A 155 19.61 12.80 7.92
CA LEU A 155 19.44 14.09 8.57
C LEU A 155 18.88 15.18 7.64
N ARG A 156 19.29 15.19 6.36
CA ARG A 156 18.83 16.19 5.38
C ARG A 156 17.52 15.82 4.69
N THR A 157 17.10 14.55 4.79
CA THR A 157 15.83 14.03 4.23
C THR A 157 14.84 13.63 5.33
N ALA A 158 14.82 12.35 5.73
CA ALA A 158 13.80 11.74 6.59
C ALA A 158 13.67 12.38 7.99
N LEU A 159 14.72 13.02 8.51
CA LEU A 159 14.72 13.71 9.80
C LEU A 159 14.83 15.25 9.67
N ASN A 160 14.64 15.79 8.47
CA ASN A 160 14.62 17.23 8.22
C ASN A 160 13.18 17.78 8.26
N PRO A 161 12.83 18.67 9.19
CA PRO A 161 11.48 19.24 9.26
C PRO A 161 11.03 20.03 8.03
N SER A 162 11.96 20.40 7.15
CA SER A 162 11.67 21.08 5.88
C SER A 162 11.45 20.10 4.73
N SER A 163 11.81 18.82 4.89
CA SER A 163 11.55 17.79 3.89
C SER A 163 10.09 17.33 3.97
N PRO A 164 9.40 17.13 2.83
CA PRO A 164 8.09 16.49 2.80
C PRO A 164 8.08 15.11 3.49
N LEU A 165 9.16 14.32 3.32
CA LEU A 165 9.29 12.96 3.84
C LEU A 165 9.16 12.90 5.37
N PHE A 166 9.54 13.97 6.07
CA PHE A 166 9.49 14.04 7.53
C PHE A 166 8.06 13.91 8.08
N ARG A 167 7.05 14.51 7.41
CA ARG A 167 5.66 14.51 7.88
C ARG A 167 4.83 13.38 7.30
N GLU A 168 5.29 12.78 6.20
CA GLU A 168 4.58 11.74 5.47
C GLU A 168 4.01 10.60 6.33
N PRO A 169 4.77 9.96 7.24
CA PRO A 169 4.22 8.87 8.05
C PRO A 169 3.09 9.30 9.00
N ARG A 170 2.93 10.60 9.26
CA ARG A 170 1.76 11.13 9.99
C ARG A 170 0.56 11.32 9.05
N TYR A 171 0.80 11.73 7.81
CA TYR A 171 -0.26 11.91 6.82
C TYR A 171 -0.88 10.59 6.42
N LEU A 172 -0.07 9.56 6.16
CA LEU A 172 -0.53 8.18 5.91
C LEU A 172 -1.51 7.67 6.97
N LEU A 173 -1.36 8.08 8.23
CA LEU A 173 -2.26 7.69 9.31
C LEU A 173 -3.47 8.62 9.47
N SER A 174 -3.38 9.87 9.04
CA SER A 174 -4.49 10.83 9.18
C SER A 174 -5.45 10.82 7.99
N GLU A 175 -4.98 10.42 6.82
CA GLU A 175 -5.79 10.38 5.60
C GLU A 175 -6.68 9.14 5.51
N GLU A 176 -6.35 8.09 6.25
CA GLU A 176 -7.13 6.86 6.33
C GLU A 176 -8.47 7.06 7.04
N PRO A 177 -9.61 7.01 6.33
CA PRO A 177 -10.93 7.33 6.89
C PRO A 177 -11.37 6.38 8.02
N GLY A 178 -10.77 5.18 8.11
CA GLY A 178 -11.02 4.20 9.17
C GLY A 178 -10.41 4.58 10.53
N LEU A 179 -9.46 5.50 10.58
CA LEU A 179 -8.67 5.80 11.78
C LEU A 179 -9.29 6.92 12.64
N ARG A 180 -10.34 6.58 13.41
CA ARG A 180 -11.07 7.53 14.27
C ARG A 180 -10.40 7.91 15.59
N ASP A 181 -9.52 7.06 16.15
CA ASP A 181 -8.74 7.33 17.39
C ASP A 181 -7.23 7.25 17.08
N PRO A 182 -6.62 8.35 16.56
CA PRO A 182 -5.22 8.35 16.15
C PRO A 182 -4.26 7.95 17.28
N GLY A 183 -4.60 8.26 18.54
CA GLY A 183 -3.75 7.97 19.70
C GLY A 183 -3.58 6.47 19.94
N LEU A 184 -4.68 5.72 19.84
CA LEU A 184 -4.66 4.26 20.00
C LEU A 184 -3.91 3.59 18.84
N TYR A 185 -4.18 3.98 17.60
CA TYR A 185 -3.48 3.42 16.43
C TYR A 185 -1.98 3.69 16.47
N HIS A 186 -1.57 4.91 16.80
CA HIS A 186 -0.16 5.21 17.01
C HIS A 186 0.45 4.36 18.13
N SER A 187 -0.28 4.11 19.22
CA SER A 187 0.22 3.30 20.34
C SER A 187 0.40 1.83 19.94
N VAL A 188 -0.52 1.27 19.14
CA VAL A 188 -0.40 -0.08 18.58
C VAL A 188 0.81 -0.17 17.64
N LEU A 189 0.94 0.76 16.69
CA LEU A 189 2.08 0.79 15.77
C LEU A 189 3.40 0.99 16.53
N ALA A 190 3.43 1.86 17.54
CA ALA A 190 4.60 2.03 18.39
C ALA A 190 4.95 0.74 19.14
N ALA A 191 3.95 -0.02 19.63
CA ALA A 191 4.20 -1.31 20.28
C ALA A 191 4.92 -2.28 19.32
N VAL A 192 4.42 -2.39 18.09
CA VAL A 192 4.99 -3.26 17.05
C VAL A 192 6.40 -2.81 16.66
N ALA A 193 6.61 -1.52 16.41
CA ALA A 193 7.92 -0.95 16.12
C ALA A 193 8.93 -1.15 17.26
N GLN A 194 8.44 -1.28 18.51
CA GLN A 194 9.26 -1.58 19.68
C GLN A 194 9.54 -3.08 19.87
N GLY A 195 9.08 -3.93 18.95
CA GLY A 195 9.30 -5.38 18.97
C GLY A 195 8.16 -6.18 19.62
N ASN A 196 7.07 -5.54 20.05
CA ASN A 196 5.89 -6.25 20.55
C ASN A 196 5.05 -6.69 19.35
N SER A 197 5.37 -7.85 18.79
CA SER A 197 4.75 -8.32 17.55
C SER A 197 3.51 -9.17 17.77
N THR A 198 3.02 -9.40 19.00
CA THR A 198 1.90 -10.34 19.23
C THR A 198 0.76 -9.64 19.92
N SER A 199 -0.49 -10.05 19.67
CA SER A 199 -1.66 -9.36 20.24
C SER A 199 -1.55 -9.19 21.76
N GLY A 200 -1.12 -10.22 22.50
CA GLY A 200 -0.88 -10.10 23.94
C GLY A 200 0.23 -9.12 24.32
N GLY A 201 1.35 -9.11 23.59
CA GLY A 201 2.46 -8.17 23.82
C GLY A 201 2.08 -6.72 23.49
N ILE A 202 1.37 -6.51 22.39
CA ILE A 202 0.85 -5.20 21.97
C ILE A 202 -0.12 -4.68 23.04
N ALA A 203 -1.07 -5.51 23.48
CA ALA A 203 -2.04 -5.14 24.50
C ALA A 203 -1.34 -4.72 25.80
N SER A 204 -0.36 -5.51 26.25
CA SER A 204 0.46 -5.21 27.42
C SER A 204 1.22 -3.89 27.28
N TYR A 205 1.82 -3.62 26.12
CA TYR A 205 2.55 -2.37 25.87
C TYR A 205 1.63 -1.16 25.88
N VAL A 206 0.44 -1.29 25.27
CA VAL A 206 -0.57 -0.21 25.22
C VAL A 206 -1.27 -0.01 26.57
N GLY A 207 -1.14 -0.96 27.50
CA GLY A 207 -1.81 -0.92 28.81
C GLY A 207 -3.31 -1.23 28.71
N ARG A 208 -3.71 -2.08 27.76
CA ARG A 208 -5.11 -2.47 27.50
C ARG A 208 -5.28 -3.98 27.50
N LYS A 209 -6.53 -4.45 27.54
CA LYS A 209 -6.82 -5.88 27.35
C LYS A 209 -6.70 -6.25 25.88
N THR A 210 -6.37 -7.51 25.59
CA THR A 210 -6.27 -8.01 24.20
C THR A 210 -7.58 -7.78 23.41
N SER A 211 -8.74 -7.90 24.07
CA SER A 211 -10.05 -7.60 23.48
C SER A 211 -10.16 -6.16 22.94
N ASP A 212 -9.50 -5.21 23.59
CA ASP A 212 -9.65 -3.78 23.32
C ASP A 212 -8.79 -3.34 22.13
N ILE A 213 -7.80 -4.15 21.76
CA ILE A 213 -6.92 -3.89 20.60
C ILE A 213 -7.26 -4.73 19.37
N THR A 214 -8.16 -5.71 19.48
CA THR A 214 -8.57 -6.55 18.34
C THR A 214 -9.11 -5.72 17.19
N HIS A 215 -9.99 -4.76 17.47
CA HIS A 215 -10.53 -3.87 16.44
C HIS A 215 -9.44 -2.96 15.84
N PRO A 216 -8.61 -2.26 16.65
CA PRO A 216 -7.48 -1.51 16.11
C PRO A 216 -6.52 -2.31 15.21
N LEU A 217 -6.22 -3.57 15.58
CA LEU A 217 -5.39 -4.45 14.76
C LEU A 217 -6.07 -4.75 13.42
N SER A 218 -7.34 -5.16 13.43
CA SER A 218 -8.10 -5.43 12.20
C SER A 218 -8.15 -4.21 11.29
N VAL A 219 -8.40 -3.01 11.82
CA VAL A 219 -8.46 -1.79 10.99
C VAL A 219 -7.10 -1.47 10.38
N LEU A 220 -6.00 -1.63 11.13
CA LEU A 220 -4.65 -1.42 10.58
C LEU A 220 -4.27 -2.48 9.56
N GLU A 221 -4.74 -3.73 9.72
CA GLU A 221 -4.62 -4.81 8.72
C GLU A 221 -5.41 -4.44 7.44
N ASP A 222 -6.67 -4.00 7.58
CA ASP A 222 -7.53 -3.62 6.46
C ASP A 222 -7.02 -2.39 5.68
N CYS A 223 -6.39 -1.44 6.38
CA CYS A 223 -5.71 -0.29 5.77
C CYS A 223 -4.33 -0.64 5.17
N GLY A 224 -3.88 -1.90 5.30
CA GLY A 224 -2.58 -2.34 4.80
C GLY A 224 -1.37 -1.81 5.58
N LEU A 225 -1.56 -1.14 6.73
CA LEU A 225 -0.49 -0.59 7.57
C LEU A 225 0.13 -1.64 8.50
N LEU A 226 -0.65 -2.67 8.86
CA LEU A 226 -0.16 -3.88 9.51
C LEU A 226 -0.40 -5.08 8.60
N ARG A 227 0.44 -6.10 8.77
CA ARG A 227 0.21 -7.43 8.23
C ARG A 227 0.39 -8.46 9.33
N ARG A 228 -0.34 -9.56 9.22
CA ARG A 228 -0.29 -10.66 10.16
C ARG A 228 0.34 -11.88 9.50
N GLU A 229 1.39 -12.41 10.10
CA GLU A 229 2.14 -13.55 9.57
C GLU A 229 2.37 -14.62 10.66
N PRO A 230 2.54 -15.90 10.28
CA PRO A 230 2.90 -16.95 11.24
C PRO A 230 4.33 -16.76 11.76
N ASP A 231 4.53 -16.99 13.06
CA ASP A 231 5.84 -17.07 13.69
C ASP A 231 6.54 -18.36 13.24
N LEU A 232 7.63 -18.23 12.48
CA LEU A 232 8.37 -19.37 11.94
C LEU A 232 8.98 -20.28 13.00
N PHE A 233 9.33 -19.72 14.15
CA PHE A 233 9.89 -20.50 15.26
C PHE A 233 8.81 -21.10 16.14
N ARG A 234 7.59 -20.54 16.08
CA ARG A 234 6.44 -20.92 16.90
C ARG A 234 5.18 -20.94 16.05
N GLY A 235 5.04 -21.92 15.16
CA GLY A 235 3.99 -21.96 14.11
C GLY A 235 2.53 -21.78 14.57
N ASN A 236 2.22 -21.94 15.86
CA ASN A 236 0.89 -21.65 16.43
C ASN A 236 0.68 -20.18 16.81
N ARG A 237 1.67 -19.31 16.63
CA ARG A 237 1.62 -17.90 17.04
C ARG A 237 1.59 -17.03 15.80
N MET A 238 0.61 -16.13 15.76
CA MET A 238 0.57 -15.05 14.77
C MET A 238 1.33 -13.84 15.31
N ILE A 239 2.11 -13.22 14.44
CA ILE A 239 2.81 -11.98 14.69
C ILE A 239 2.34 -10.88 13.74
N HIS A 240 2.40 -9.65 14.20
CA HIS A 240 2.04 -8.42 13.52
C HIS A 240 3.31 -7.69 13.13
N ARG A 241 3.36 -7.20 11.90
CA ARG A 241 4.45 -6.36 11.38
C ARG A 241 3.87 -5.13 10.69
N ILE A 242 4.59 -4.02 10.76
CA ILE A 242 4.24 -2.80 10.02
C ILE A 242 4.65 -3.00 8.57
N SER A 243 3.73 -2.71 7.65
CA SER A 243 3.93 -2.89 6.21
C SER A 243 4.80 -1.81 5.57
N GLU A 244 4.74 -0.58 6.09
CA GLU A 244 5.47 0.57 5.56
C GLU A 244 6.74 0.84 6.41
N PRO A 245 7.95 0.64 5.86
CA PRO A 245 9.21 0.94 6.55
C PRO A 245 9.30 2.37 7.09
N LEU A 246 8.75 3.36 6.38
CA LEU A 246 8.74 4.76 6.82
C LEU A 246 7.94 4.95 8.11
N VAL A 247 6.83 4.23 8.26
CA VAL A 247 6.04 4.23 9.50
C VAL A 247 6.81 3.56 10.63
N THR A 248 7.53 2.46 10.36
CA THR A 248 8.40 1.80 11.36
C THR A 248 9.51 2.74 11.83
N PHE A 249 10.22 3.37 10.90
CA PHE A 249 11.25 4.36 11.18
C PHE A 249 10.69 5.52 12.01
N TYR A 250 9.56 6.08 11.60
CA TYR A 250 8.90 7.14 12.35
C TYR A 250 8.56 6.72 13.79
N GLN A 251 7.92 5.57 13.98
CA GLN A 251 7.48 5.12 15.30
C GLN A 251 8.66 4.80 16.24
N ALA A 252 9.72 4.17 15.72
CA ALA A 252 10.88 3.76 16.51
C ALA A 252 11.88 4.89 16.77
N VAL A 253 12.09 5.78 15.79
CA VAL A 253 13.17 6.78 15.78
C VAL A 253 12.66 8.20 15.98
N ALA A 254 11.77 8.67 15.10
CA ALA A 254 11.41 10.08 15.04
C ALA A 254 10.40 10.48 16.13
N ARG A 255 9.31 9.72 16.25
CA ARG A 255 8.17 10.04 17.12
C ARG A 255 8.53 10.25 18.60
N PRO A 256 9.42 9.45 19.23
CA PRO A 256 9.77 9.64 20.64
C PRO A 256 10.31 11.04 20.98
N ASP A 257 11.06 11.66 20.05
CA ASP A 257 11.67 12.98 20.23
C ASP A 257 11.13 13.99 19.19
N TRP A 258 9.87 13.83 18.75
CA TRP A 258 9.29 14.58 17.62
C TRP A 258 9.50 16.10 17.73
N THR A 259 9.24 16.67 18.91
CA THR A 259 9.38 18.11 19.13
C THR A 259 10.85 18.57 19.14
N GLU A 260 11.82 17.69 19.38
CA GLU A 260 13.24 18.04 19.21
C GLU A 260 13.61 18.06 17.73
N TRP A 261 13.13 17.08 16.94
CA TRP A 261 13.31 17.06 15.50
C TRP A 261 12.74 18.30 14.83
N GLU A 262 11.49 18.67 15.15
CA GLU A 262 10.83 19.87 14.61
C GLU A 262 11.61 21.16 14.85
N ARG A 263 12.34 21.25 15.97
CA ARG A 263 13.15 22.42 16.30
C ARG A 263 14.50 22.46 15.59
N ALA A 264 14.96 21.33 15.07
CA ALA A 264 16.21 21.16 14.32
C ALA A 264 17.48 21.79 14.97
N ARG A 265 17.55 21.87 16.30
CA ARG A 265 18.65 22.57 16.99
C ARG A 265 19.97 21.78 17.01
N ASP A 266 19.90 20.46 17.16
CA ASP A 266 21.07 19.56 17.21
C ASP A 266 20.67 18.15 16.74
N SER A 267 20.22 18.09 15.48
CA SER A 267 19.72 16.86 14.86
C SER A 267 20.80 15.78 14.77
N ALA A 268 22.07 16.14 14.58
CA ALA A 268 23.18 15.20 14.50
C ALA A 268 23.42 14.45 15.82
N ARG A 269 23.47 15.17 16.96
CA ARG A 269 23.59 14.52 18.28
C ARG A 269 22.37 13.66 18.60
N LEU A 270 21.19 14.14 18.23
CA LEU A 270 19.93 13.41 18.43
C LEU A 270 19.92 12.11 17.62
N TRP A 271 20.34 12.15 16.36
CA TRP A 271 20.46 10.98 15.51
C TRP A 271 21.47 9.98 16.05
N LYS A 272 22.65 10.45 16.48
CA LYS A 272 23.67 9.61 17.12
C LYS A 272 23.12 8.85 18.33
N ARG A 273 22.28 9.49 19.16
CA ARG A 273 21.60 8.86 20.30
C ARG A 273 20.58 7.80 19.87
N ARG A 274 19.87 8.05 18.76
CA ARG A 274 18.84 7.16 18.22
C ARG A 274 19.37 6.07 17.30
N ARG A 275 20.66 6.13 16.91
CA ARG A 275 21.28 5.15 16.00
C ARG A 275 21.14 3.70 16.47
N HIS A 276 21.41 3.44 17.75
CA HIS A 276 21.24 2.09 18.29
C HIS A 276 19.80 1.59 18.15
N ARG A 277 18.81 2.47 18.36
CA ARG A 277 17.39 2.15 18.20
C ARG A 277 17.04 1.89 16.74
N PHE A 278 17.57 2.69 15.81
CA PHE A 278 17.41 2.42 14.38
C PHE A 278 17.94 1.03 14.01
N GLU A 279 19.14 0.68 14.48
CA GLU A 279 19.76 -0.61 14.19
C GLU A 279 18.94 -1.79 14.77
N SER A 280 18.51 -1.69 16.03
CA SER A 280 17.82 -2.79 16.71
C SER A 280 16.35 -2.95 16.32
N ASN A 281 15.64 -1.85 16.09
CA ASN A 281 14.17 -1.86 15.94
C ASN A 281 13.71 -1.61 14.50
N VAL A 282 14.58 -1.10 13.63
CA VAL A 282 14.23 -0.84 12.22
C VAL A 282 15.07 -1.75 11.32
N LEU A 283 16.39 -1.59 11.32
CA LEU A 283 17.28 -2.27 10.37
C LEU A 283 17.31 -3.79 10.57
N GLY A 284 17.46 -4.27 11.81
CA GLY A 284 17.50 -5.71 12.12
C GLY A 284 16.25 -6.45 11.65
N PRO A 285 15.05 -6.09 12.14
CA PRO A 285 13.80 -6.71 11.71
C PRO A 285 13.53 -6.60 10.21
N HIS A 286 13.93 -5.49 9.58
CA HIS A 286 13.81 -5.29 8.13
C HIS A 286 14.76 -6.19 7.33
N PHE A 287 15.99 -6.37 7.81
CA PHE A 287 16.95 -7.28 7.19
C PHE A 287 16.48 -8.74 7.24
N GLU A 288 15.91 -9.16 8.37
CA GLU A 288 15.28 -10.48 8.50
C GLU A 288 14.16 -10.66 7.47
N GLU A 289 13.35 -9.63 7.24
CA GLU A 289 12.28 -9.63 6.25
C GLU A 289 12.82 -9.71 4.82
N VAL A 290 13.82 -8.91 4.47
CA VAL A 290 14.46 -8.97 3.14
C VAL A 290 15.06 -10.37 2.90
N CYS A 291 15.71 -10.96 3.90
CA CYS A 291 16.21 -12.33 3.82
C CYS A 291 15.06 -13.32 3.60
N ARG A 292 13.95 -13.18 4.33
CA ARG A 292 12.78 -14.05 4.21
C ARG A 292 12.18 -13.99 2.81
N ASN A 293 11.96 -12.79 2.29
CA ASN A 293 11.41 -12.59 0.95
C ASN A 293 12.36 -13.18 -0.10
N TRP A 294 13.67 -12.95 0.04
CA TRP A 294 14.64 -13.52 -0.86
C TRP A 294 14.61 -15.05 -0.86
N VAL A 295 14.50 -15.67 0.31
CA VAL A 295 14.43 -17.11 0.42
C VAL A 295 13.13 -17.65 -0.18
N ALA A 296 11.99 -17.00 0.04
CA ALA A 296 10.71 -17.40 -0.56
C ALA A 296 10.73 -17.33 -2.09
N ASP A 297 11.34 -16.29 -2.66
CA ASP A 297 11.30 -16.02 -4.09
C ASP A 297 12.42 -16.73 -4.88
N TYR A 298 13.58 -16.95 -4.26
CA TYR A 298 14.81 -17.37 -4.99
C TYR A 298 15.49 -18.63 -4.43
N ALA A 299 15.13 -19.12 -3.24
CA ALA A 299 15.77 -20.34 -2.73
C ALA A 299 15.29 -21.56 -3.54
N ALA A 300 16.24 -22.42 -3.91
CA ALA A 300 15.91 -23.70 -4.53
C ALA A 300 15.14 -24.59 -3.55
N ASP A 301 14.21 -25.39 -4.07
CA ASP A 301 13.40 -26.39 -3.36
C ASP A 301 14.22 -27.27 -2.42
N SER A 302 15.45 -27.58 -2.83
CA SER A 302 16.41 -28.41 -2.11
C SER A 302 16.92 -27.77 -0.82
N VAL A 303 16.92 -26.44 -0.71
CA VAL A 303 17.32 -25.70 0.50
C VAL A 303 16.41 -26.05 1.68
N PHE A 304 15.16 -26.42 1.39
CA PHE A 304 14.15 -26.79 2.37
C PHE A 304 13.79 -28.29 2.38
N GLY A 305 14.61 -29.14 1.75
CA GLY A 305 14.37 -30.59 1.77
C GLY A 305 13.47 -31.13 0.66
N GLY A 306 13.23 -30.36 -0.41
CA GLY A 306 12.53 -30.82 -1.61
C GLY A 306 11.01 -30.59 -1.62
N ALA A 307 10.32 -31.17 -2.61
CA ALA A 307 8.92 -30.90 -2.95
C ALA A 307 7.89 -31.21 -1.84
N ASP A 308 8.29 -31.89 -0.76
CA ASP A 308 7.43 -32.23 0.38
C ASP A 308 7.46 -31.15 1.49
N HIS A 309 8.25 -30.08 1.35
CA HIS A 309 8.20 -28.94 2.27
C HIS A 309 7.07 -27.99 1.84
N PRO A 310 6.14 -27.60 2.74
CA PRO A 310 4.97 -26.82 2.38
C PRO A 310 5.37 -25.36 2.06
N ARG A 311 5.81 -25.12 0.82
CA ARG A 311 5.82 -23.78 0.23
C ARG A 311 4.40 -23.21 0.11
N GLY A 312 3.39 -24.09 0.07
CA GLY A 312 1.96 -23.73 0.04
C GLY A 312 1.40 -23.02 1.28
N GLN A 313 2.17 -22.87 2.36
CA GLN A 313 1.76 -22.02 3.50
C GLN A 313 2.19 -20.55 3.35
N TRP A 314 3.05 -20.25 2.38
CA TRP A 314 3.56 -18.90 2.10
C TRP A 314 2.73 -18.17 1.04
N ASP A 315 2.02 -18.91 0.17
CA ASP A 315 1.19 -18.39 -0.93
C ASP A 315 -0.30 -18.24 -0.59
N GLY A 316 -0.68 -18.42 0.68
CA GLY A 316 -2.08 -18.44 1.16
C GLY A 316 -2.86 -17.13 0.99
N GLU A 317 -2.20 -16.04 0.56
CA GLU A 317 -2.85 -14.76 0.24
C GLU A 317 -2.74 -14.35 -1.25
N ARG A 318 -2.05 -15.14 -2.10
CA ARG A 318 -2.01 -14.91 -3.56
C ARG A 318 -2.90 -15.86 -4.37
N SER A 319 -3.52 -16.84 -3.74
CA SER A 319 -4.39 -17.84 -4.38
C SER A 319 -5.88 -17.50 -4.26
N GLY A 320 -6.25 -16.32 -4.75
CA GLY A 320 -7.65 -15.88 -4.95
C GLY A 320 -8.07 -15.75 -6.42
N GLU A 321 -7.15 -15.98 -7.37
CA GLU A 321 -7.44 -15.95 -8.80
C GLU A 321 -6.88 -17.21 -9.47
N GLN A 322 -7.69 -18.26 -9.52
CA GLN A 322 -7.78 -19.22 -10.61
C GLN A 322 -8.61 -20.42 -10.16
N GLU A 323 -9.93 -20.33 -10.32
CA GLU A 323 -10.77 -21.47 -10.70
C GLU A 323 -12.20 -21.01 -10.92
N HIS A 324 -12.51 -20.52 -12.12
CA HIS A 324 -13.86 -20.57 -12.72
C HIS A 324 -13.76 -20.37 -14.24
N SER A 325 -13.23 -21.37 -14.96
CA SER A 325 -13.62 -21.64 -16.36
C SER A 325 -13.07 -22.97 -16.86
N ARG A 326 -13.56 -24.08 -16.31
CA ARG A 326 -13.60 -25.36 -17.04
C ARG A 326 -15.04 -25.84 -17.09
N GLY A 327 -15.72 -25.50 -18.18
CA GLY A 327 -17.10 -25.93 -18.39
C GLY A 327 -17.75 -25.39 -19.66
N ARG A 328 -17.47 -26.04 -20.79
CA ARG A 328 -18.30 -26.14 -22.01
C ARG A 328 -18.51 -24.89 -22.87
N CYS A 329 -17.84 -24.89 -24.02
CA CYS A 329 -18.41 -24.67 -25.36
C CYS A 329 -17.33 -25.18 -26.35
N GLY A 330 -17.58 -26.22 -27.14
CA GLY A 330 -18.49 -26.14 -28.28
C GLY A 330 -17.65 -25.69 -29.48
N GLY A 331 -17.18 -26.66 -30.28
CA GLY A 331 -16.18 -26.43 -31.31
C GLY A 331 -16.58 -25.41 -32.35
N PHE A 332 -15.61 -24.64 -32.83
CA PHE A 332 -15.70 -23.95 -34.10
C PHE A 332 -14.43 -24.16 -34.91
N ARG A 333 -14.64 -24.63 -36.13
CA ARG A 333 -13.63 -24.95 -37.14
C ARG A 333 -12.95 -23.67 -37.62
N ARG A 334 -11.64 -23.78 -37.88
CA ARG A 334 -10.90 -22.88 -38.78
C ARG A 334 -11.57 -22.89 -40.16
N ILE A 335 -11.84 -21.72 -40.70
CA ILE A 335 -11.83 -21.47 -42.14
C ILE A 335 -11.05 -20.16 -42.33
N ALA A 336 -10.11 -20.24 -43.28
CA ALA A 336 -9.25 -19.24 -43.92
C ALA A 336 -9.25 -17.80 -43.39
#